data_AF-E4ZYB2-F1
#
_entry.id   AF-E4ZYB2-F1
#
_cell.length_a   1.000
_cell.length_b   1.000
_cell.length_c   1.000
_cell.angle_alpha   90.00
_cell.angle_beta   90.00
_cell.angle_gamma   90.00
#
_symmetry.space_group_name_H-M   'P 1'
#
loop_
_entity.id
_entity.type
_entity.pdbx_description
1 polymer ?
#
loop_
_entity_poly.entity_id
_entity_poly.type
_entity_poly.pdbx_seq_one_letter_code
_entity_poly.pdbx_strand_id
1 'polypeptide(L)'
;MSSTTDSSSNRDISFNVGLDDLSTMTLEDYKFPSQRLKKTLSNPNKQPLVLISCGSFSPPTNLHLRMFEEAADYCEFETNYEVIGGFFSPVGDAYKKAGLASAQHRINMSRIAVEDSSKWIGVDPWEPLHKEYLPTVKVLDHFEYELNEVMGGIAPEGGEKRHIHVALLAGADLIQTMSTPGLWAPEDLSRILGYYGAFILERSGTDIDDALVSLQQYRENIHVIPQLIQNDVSSTKIRLFRKRGKSIRYYIPDKVVDYIYEHGLYSDDEKKTSPTTSPEEKGKQPATTDATGSSNTTPSPAHPLPTPGLQSPTFPFSAHTRLKKPAAYNQLTSNYTQISREPGPGQHSAYTHDIALLDCVQQRTHAKYKLSLHTWTSLDTTSKAITGHVYMRILASSAEALAMDTSRCNHSRGVCV
;
A
#
# COMPACT_ATOMS: atom_id res chain seq x y z
N MET A 1 50.66 26.56 -25.32
CA MET A 1 49.84 27.74 -25.70
C MET A 1 48.57 27.23 -26.36
N SER A 2 47.46 27.83 -25.97
CA SER A 2 46.05 27.54 -26.29
C SER A 2 45.74 27.42 -27.78
N SER A 3 44.78 26.56 -28.17
CA SER A 3 43.47 27.00 -28.70
C SER A 3 42.54 25.84 -29.11
N THR A 4 41.51 25.63 -28.30
CA THR A 4 40.09 25.39 -28.64
C THR A 4 39.69 24.79 -30.00
N THR A 5 38.99 23.64 -29.95
CA THR A 5 37.91 23.33 -30.88
C THR A 5 36.64 22.95 -30.11
N ASP A 6 35.54 23.46 -30.66
CA ASP A 6 34.24 23.69 -30.05
C ASP A 6 33.37 22.43 -29.96
N SER A 7 32.35 22.59 -29.13
CA SER A 7 31.25 21.72 -28.77
C SER A 7 30.25 21.40 -29.89
N SER A 8 29.38 20.43 -29.58
CA SER A 8 28.05 20.15 -30.16
C SER A 8 27.91 19.05 -31.23
N SER A 9 27.35 17.92 -30.82
CA SER A 9 26.12 17.35 -31.40
C SER A 9 25.68 16.14 -30.59
N ASN A 10 24.89 16.43 -29.56
CA ASN A 10 24.00 15.47 -28.94
C ASN A 10 22.68 15.60 -29.72
N ARG A 11 22.22 14.56 -30.44
CA ARG A 11 20.79 14.33 -30.76
C ARG A 11 20.56 13.08 -31.62
N ASP A 12 19.44 12.45 -31.28
CA ASP A 12 18.66 11.46 -32.03
C ASP A 12 18.91 9.98 -31.71
N ILE A 13 18.67 9.62 -30.44
CA ILE A 13 18.10 8.31 -30.11
C ILE A 13 16.58 8.49 -30.18
N SER A 14 15.95 8.09 -31.28
CA SER A 14 14.48 8.11 -31.38
C SER A 14 13.91 7.03 -30.45
N PHE A 15 13.21 7.44 -29.39
CA PHE A 15 12.47 6.55 -28.50
C PHE A 15 11.14 6.14 -29.17
N ASN A 16 11.19 5.19 -30.10
CA ASN A 16 9.99 4.62 -30.69
C ASN A 16 9.47 3.48 -29.80
N VAL A 17 8.92 3.84 -28.63
CA VAL A 17 8.39 2.92 -27.60
C VAL A 17 6.92 2.55 -27.86
N GLY A 18 6.41 2.74 -29.09
CA GLY A 18 4.97 2.60 -29.36
C GLY A 18 4.11 3.57 -28.54
N LEU A 19 4.71 4.70 -28.11
CA LEU A 19 4.06 5.75 -27.33
C LEU A 19 3.04 6.54 -28.16
N ASP A 20 3.16 6.52 -29.49
CA ASP A 20 2.32 7.28 -30.42
C ASP A 20 0.90 6.68 -30.60
N ASP A 21 0.70 5.39 -30.31
CA ASP A 21 -0.53 4.63 -30.65
C ASP A 21 -1.67 4.79 -29.62
N LEU A 22 -1.41 5.42 -28.47
CA LEU A 22 -2.41 5.53 -27.41
C LEU A 22 -3.27 6.79 -27.46
N SER A 23 -2.79 7.86 -28.09
CA SER A 23 -3.59 9.09 -28.24
C SER A 23 -4.90 8.85 -29.00
N THR A 24 -4.99 7.72 -29.71
CA THR A 24 -6.10 7.26 -30.53
C THR A 24 -6.77 5.99 -30.03
N MET A 25 -6.28 5.35 -28.96
CA MET A 25 -6.85 4.08 -28.51
C MET A 25 -8.26 4.30 -27.95
N THR A 26 -9.21 3.50 -28.42
CA THR A 26 -10.60 3.49 -27.94
C THR A 26 -10.97 2.11 -27.42
N LEU A 27 -12.17 1.98 -26.83
CA LEU A 27 -12.67 0.68 -26.39
C LEU A 27 -12.92 -0.28 -27.56
N GLU A 28 -13.23 0.24 -28.75
CA GLU A 28 -13.45 -0.56 -29.95
C GLU A 28 -12.17 -1.25 -30.44
N ASP A 29 -11.02 -0.57 -30.33
CA ASP A 29 -9.72 -1.08 -30.77
C ASP A 29 -8.90 -1.70 -29.63
N TYR A 30 -9.50 -1.80 -28.44
CA TYR A 30 -8.85 -2.36 -27.25
C TYR A 30 -8.45 -3.82 -27.45
N LYS A 31 -7.25 -4.16 -26.99
CA LYS A 31 -6.75 -5.54 -26.92
C LYS A 31 -6.12 -5.79 -25.56
N PHE A 32 -6.54 -6.88 -24.92
CA PHE A 32 -6.00 -7.30 -23.64
C PHE A 32 -4.48 -7.58 -23.75
N PRO A 33 -3.63 -6.93 -22.92
CA PRO A 33 -2.17 -7.00 -23.04
C PRO A 33 -1.57 -8.28 -22.43
N SER A 34 -1.94 -9.44 -22.98
CA SER A 34 -1.53 -10.76 -22.48
C SER A 34 -0.07 -11.15 -22.77
N GLN A 35 0.71 -10.30 -23.44
CA GLN A 35 2.03 -10.68 -23.99
C GLN A 35 3.06 -11.02 -22.91
N ARG A 36 2.87 -10.52 -21.68
CA ARG A 36 3.77 -10.76 -20.53
C ARG A 36 3.27 -11.84 -19.57
N LEU A 37 2.13 -12.47 -19.86
CA LEU A 37 1.66 -13.61 -19.10
C LEU A 37 2.51 -14.85 -19.41
N LYS A 38 2.71 -15.71 -18.41
CA LYS A 38 3.23 -17.06 -18.66
C LYS A 38 2.29 -17.79 -19.62
N LYS A 39 2.89 -18.56 -20.54
CA LYS A 39 2.15 -19.36 -21.53
C LYS A 39 1.72 -20.72 -21.02
N THR A 40 2.38 -21.19 -19.96
CA THR A 40 2.18 -22.53 -19.38
C THR A 40 2.33 -22.42 -17.87
N LEU A 41 1.48 -23.13 -17.13
CA LEU A 41 1.57 -23.26 -15.69
C LEU A 41 2.76 -24.17 -15.34
N SER A 42 3.70 -23.68 -14.54
CA SER A 42 4.96 -24.41 -14.26
C SER A 42 4.75 -25.54 -13.27
N ASN A 43 3.88 -25.32 -12.26
CA ASN A 43 3.55 -26.32 -11.26
C ASN A 43 2.05 -26.67 -11.34
N PRO A 44 1.68 -27.88 -11.82
CA PRO A 44 0.28 -28.27 -11.97
C PRO A 44 -0.50 -28.34 -10.65
N ASN A 45 0.19 -28.39 -9.50
CA ASN A 45 -0.44 -28.43 -8.19
C ASN A 45 -0.76 -27.04 -7.63
N LYS A 46 -0.13 -25.99 -8.16
CA LYS A 46 -0.38 -24.60 -7.75
C LYS A 46 -1.58 -24.02 -8.51
N GLN A 47 -2.28 -23.12 -7.84
CA GLN A 47 -3.36 -22.32 -8.42
C GLN A 47 -2.74 -21.15 -9.20
N PRO A 48 -2.99 -20.99 -10.51
CA PRO A 48 -2.49 -19.83 -11.25
C PRO A 48 -3.11 -18.54 -10.72
N LEU A 49 -2.29 -17.50 -10.60
CA LEU A 49 -2.65 -16.19 -10.05
C LEU A 49 -2.17 -15.05 -10.96
N VAL A 50 -3.04 -14.08 -11.20
CA VAL A 50 -2.70 -12.77 -11.77
C VAL A 50 -2.96 -11.67 -10.73
N LEU A 51 -1.94 -10.85 -10.49
CA LEU A 51 -1.99 -9.73 -9.53
C LEU A 51 -2.35 -8.42 -10.23
N ILE A 52 -3.40 -7.74 -9.77
CA ILE A 52 -3.87 -6.48 -10.37
C ILE A 52 -3.63 -5.32 -9.41
N SER A 53 -2.75 -4.39 -9.78
CA SER A 53 -2.56 -3.15 -9.02
C SER A 53 -3.33 -2.00 -9.66
N CYS A 54 -4.48 -1.68 -9.07
CA CYS A 54 -5.27 -0.50 -9.43
C CYS A 54 -4.73 0.73 -8.69
N GLY A 55 -4.51 1.84 -9.40
CA GLY A 55 -3.97 3.02 -8.74
C GLY A 55 -3.78 4.22 -9.64
N SER A 56 -3.47 5.37 -9.05
CA SER A 56 -3.26 6.57 -9.85
C SER A 56 -1.96 6.54 -10.65
N PHE A 57 -0.87 6.03 -10.09
CA PHE A 57 0.47 6.01 -10.72
C PHE A 57 0.87 7.36 -11.34
N SER A 58 0.82 8.43 -10.53
CA SER A 58 1.08 9.80 -10.99
C SER A 58 2.25 10.45 -10.23
N PRO A 59 3.51 10.06 -10.48
CA PRO A 59 3.94 8.98 -11.39
C PRO A 59 4.03 7.60 -10.70
N PRO A 60 4.22 6.48 -11.43
CA PRO A 60 4.69 5.23 -10.83
C PRO A 60 6.04 5.44 -10.13
N THR A 61 6.32 4.63 -9.11
CA THR A 61 7.56 4.71 -8.30
C THR A 61 8.18 3.33 -8.14
N ASN A 62 9.45 3.28 -7.70
CA ASN A 62 10.11 2.00 -7.43
C ASN A 62 9.39 1.16 -6.36
N LEU A 63 8.65 1.79 -5.43
CA LEU A 63 7.82 1.07 -4.46
C LEU A 63 6.68 0.30 -5.14
N HIS A 64 6.05 0.87 -6.17
CA HIS A 64 4.98 0.19 -6.90
C HIS A 64 5.50 -1.05 -7.63
N LEU A 65 6.69 -0.96 -8.24
CA LEU A 65 7.36 -2.10 -8.86
C LEU A 65 7.74 -3.16 -7.81
N ARG A 66 8.34 -2.72 -6.69
CA ARG A 66 8.74 -3.61 -5.60
C ARG A 66 7.57 -4.38 -5.02
N MET A 67 6.39 -3.77 -4.95
CA MET A 67 5.17 -4.42 -4.44
C MET A 67 4.80 -5.67 -5.23
N PHE A 68 5.00 -5.69 -6.55
CA PHE A 68 4.78 -6.90 -7.37
C PHE A 68 5.77 -8.00 -7.01
N GLU A 69 7.06 -7.67 -6.88
CA GLU A 69 8.10 -8.65 -6.56
C GLU A 69 7.89 -9.24 -5.15
N GLU A 70 7.57 -8.41 -4.15
CA GLU A 70 7.27 -8.88 -2.78
C GLU A 70 6.03 -9.81 -2.75
N ALA A 71 5.00 -9.49 -3.54
CA ALA A 71 3.82 -10.33 -3.63
C ALA A 71 4.10 -11.64 -4.38
N ALA A 72 4.92 -11.62 -5.42
CA ALA A 72 5.34 -12.82 -6.13
C ALA A 72 6.15 -13.76 -5.23
N ASP A 73 7.11 -13.23 -4.48
CA ASP A 73 7.89 -14.00 -3.50
C ASP A 73 6.96 -14.58 -2.41
N TYR A 74 6.09 -13.76 -1.83
CA TYR A 74 5.12 -14.23 -0.83
C TYR A 74 4.23 -15.35 -1.37
N CYS A 75 3.71 -15.20 -2.60
CA CYS A 75 2.90 -16.25 -3.22
C CYS A 75 3.68 -17.56 -3.39
N GLU A 76 4.94 -17.48 -3.81
CA GLU A 76 5.78 -18.64 -4.07
C GLU A 76 6.04 -19.46 -2.80
N PHE A 77 6.34 -18.78 -1.69
CA PHE A 77 6.80 -19.41 -0.45
C PHE A 77 5.71 -19.66 0.60
N GLU A 78 4.68 -18.81 0.66
CA GLU A 78 3.71 -18.81 1.77
C GLU A 78 2.29 -19.25 1.33
N THR A 79 2.08 -19.50 0.04
CA THR A 79 0.75 -19.83 -0.49
C THR A 79 0.77 -21.00 -1.48
N ASN A 80 -0.41 -21.43 -1.93
CA ASN A 80 -0.54 -22.40 -3.02
C ASN A 80 -0.67 -21.74 -4.41
N TYR A 81 -0.35 -20.45 -4.53
CA TYR A 81 -0.43 -19.73 -5.80
C TYR A 81 0.87 -19.83 -6.60
N GLU A 82 0.73 -19.90 -7.92
CA GLU A 82 1.80 -19.59 -8.87
C GLU A 82 1.44 -18.27 -9.57
N VAL A 83 2.24 -17.23 -9.37
CA VAL A 83 2.06 -15.98 -10.12
C VAL A 83 2.44 -16.22 -11.58
N ILE A 84 1.48 -15.98 -12.47
CA ILE A 84 1.64 -16.11 -13.92
C ILE A 84 1.70 -14.76 -14.64
N GLY A 85 1.40 -13.67 -13.93
CA GLY A 85 1.44 -12.32 -14.46
C GLY A 85 1.01 -11.27 -13.44
N GLY A 86 1.30 -10.01 -13.74
CA GLY A 86 0.84 -8.87 -12.96
C GLY A 86 0.53 -7.68 -13.85
N PHE A 87 -0.41 -6.83 -13.45
CA PHE A 87 -0.81 -5.65 -14.23
C PHE A 87 -0.91 -4.40 -13.39
N PHE A 88 -0.30 -3.32 -13.88
CA PHE A 88 -0.74 -1.98 -13.54
C PHE A 88 -2.06 -1.68 -14.26
N SER A 89 -3.08 -1.24 -13.51
CA SER A 89 -4.29 -0.61 -14.05
C SER A 89 -4.34 0.85 -13.59
N PRO A 90 -3.80 1.80 -14.38
CA PRO A 90 -3.91 3.21 -14.05
C PRO A 90 -5.37 3.66 -14.02
N VAL A 91 -5.77 4.42 -13.00
CA VAL A 91 -7.16 4.93 -12.91
C VAL A 91 -7.51 5.85 -14.07
N GLY A 92 -8.78 5.92 -14.49
CA GLY A 92 -9.25 6.89 -15.48
C GLY A 92 -9.29 8.35 -14.97
N ASP A 93 -9.30 9.32 -15.89
CA ASP A 93 -9.30 10.75 -15.53
C ASP A 93 -10.62 11.23 -14.89
N ALA A 94 -11.69 10.46 -15.07
CA ALA A 94 -12.97 10.67 -14.39
C ALA A 94 -12.91 10.56 -12.86
N TYR A 95 -11.82 10.00 -12.30
CA TYR A 95 -11.57 9.94 -10.86
C TYR A 95 -11.39 11.33 -10.23
N LYS A 96 -11.04 12.37 -11.02
CA LYS A 96 -10.98 13.79 -10.59
C LYS A 96 -10.12 14.08 -9.35
N LYS A 97 -9.17 13.19 -9.00
CA LYS A 97 -8.22 13.45 -7.91
C LYS A 97 -7.28 14.59 -8.29
N ALA A 98 -7.15 15.57 -7.38
CA ALA A 98 -6.35 16.76 -7.63
C ALA A 98 -4.86 16.43 -7.86
N GLY A 99 -4.27 17.05 -8.88
CA GLY A 99 -2.85 16.97 -9.18
C GLY A 99 -2.40 15.67 -9.86
N LEU A 100 -3.33 14.92 -10.46
CA LEU A 100 -2.99 13.82 -11.36
C LEU A 100 -2.60 14.36 -12.74
N ALA A 101 -1.56 13.78 -13.34
CA ALA A 101 -1.32 13.92 -14.77
C ALA A 101 -2.44 13.19 -15.55
N SER A 102 -2.62 13.53 -16.83
CA SER A 102 -3.58 12.83 -17.70
C SER A 102 -3.35 11.32 -17.69
N ALA A 103 -4.40 10.54 -17.88
CA ALA A 103 -4.31 9.08 -17.91
C ALA A 103 -3.30 8.62 -18.95
N GLN A 104 -3.26 9.30 -20.10
CA GLN A 104 -2.29 9.05 -21.15
C GLN A 104 -0.84 9.09 -20.65
N HIS A 105 -0.44 10.15 -19.94
CA HIS A 105 0.91 10.22 -19.40
C HIS A 105 1.17 9.14 -18.35
N ARG A 106 0.17 8.81 -17.53
CA ARG A 106 0.30 7.80 -16.47
C ARG A 106 0.45 6.39 -17.05
N ILE A 107 -0.30 6.05 -18.10
CA ILE A 107 -0.13 4.79 -18.83
C ILE A 107 1.27 4.72 -19.45
N ASN A 108 1.71 5.78 -20.13
CA ASN A 108 3.03 5.84 -20.74
C ASN A 108 4.15 5.65 -19.70
N MET A 109 4.10 6.39 -18.59
CA MET A 109 5.07 6.24 -17.51
C MET A 109 5.05 4.83 -16.91
N SER A 110 3.88 4.22 -16.73
CA SER A 110 3.79 2.84 -16.22
C SER A 110 4.37 1.83 -17.21
N ARG A 111 4.15 2.00 -18.51
CA ARG A 111 4.73 1.12 -19.55
C ARG A 111 6.25 1.25 -19.57
N ILE A 112 6.76 2.48 -19.60
CA ILE A 112 8.19 2.78 -19.52
C ILE A 112 8.80 2.18 -18.24
N ALA A 113 8.09 2.24 -17.12
CA ALA A 113 8.58 1.71 -15.84
C ALA A 113 8.85 0.20 -15.88
N VAL A 114 8.07 -0.57 -16.64
CA VAL A 114 8.15 -2.04 -16.71
C VAL A 114 8.83 -2.55 -17.96
N GLU A 115 9.03 -1.71 -18.99
CA GLU A 115 9.46 -2.11 -20.33
C GLU A 115 10.72 -3.00 -20.30
N ASP A 116 11.80 -2.49 -19.74
CA ASP A 116 13.08 -3.21 -19.65
C ASP A 116 13.31 -3.89 -18.30
N SER A 117 12.57 -3.49 -17.26
CA SER A 117 12.81 -3.89 -15.88
C SER A 117 12.06 -5.17 -15.48
N SER A 118 11.00 -5.53 -16.20
CA SER A 118 10.17 -6.69 -15.89
C SER A 118 9.82 -7.51 -17.12
N LYS A 119 9.70 -8.82 -16.93
CA LYS A 119 9.26 -9.79 -17.95
C LYS A 119 7.81 -10.26 -17.75
N TRP A 120 7.21 -9.97 -16.60
CA TRP A 120 5.95 -10.56 -16.16
C TRP A 120 4.89 -9.53 -15.75
N ILE A 121 5.29 -8.25 -15.62
CA ILE A 121 4.39 -7.14 -15.28
C ILE A 121 4.02 -6.37 -16.55
N GLY A 122 2.72 -6.30 -16.85
CA GLY A 122 2.13 -5.51 -17.93
C GLY A 122 1.42 -4.25 -17.44
N VAL A 123 0.87 -3.48 -18.39
CA VAL A 123 0.02 -2.32 -18.11
C VAL A 123 -1.23 -2.43 -18.95
N ASP A 124 -2.39 -2.46 -18.29
CA ASP A 124 -3.68 -2.48 -18.95
C ASP A 124 -4.28 -1.06 -19.02
N PRO A 125 -4.52 -0.50 -20.21
CA PRO A 125 -5.14 0.81 -20.37
C PRO A 125 -6.67 0.77 -20.33
N TRP A 126 -7.33 -0.39 -20.16
CA TRP A 126 -8.79 -0.55 -20.28
C TRP A 126 -9.59 0.41 -19.41
N GLU A 127 -9.24 0.54 -18.13
CA GLU A 127 -9.96 1.39 -17.19
C GLU A 127 -10.00 2.86 -17.66
N PRO A 128 -8.86 3.50 -18.03
CA PRO A 128 -8.85 4.85 -18.57
C PRO A 128 -9.57 5.11 -19.88
N LEU A 129 -9.86 4.08 -20.68
CA LEU A 129 -10.61 4.24 -21.93
C LEU A 129 -12.09 4.58 -21.67
N HIS A 130 -12.58 4.37 -20.44
CA HIS A 130 -13.92 4.73 -20.04
C HIS A 130 -14.03 6.21 -19.67
N LYS A 131 -15.09 6.86 -20.15
CA LYS A 131 -15.37 8.29 -19.86
C LYS A 131 -15.86 8.51 -18.42
N GLU A 132 -16.45 7.50 -17.81
CA GLU A 132 -16.99 7.54 -16.45
C GLU A 132 -16.03 6.90 -15.45
N TYR A 133 -16.21 7.22 -14.17
CA TYR A 133 -15.44 6.57 -13.12
C TYR A 133 -15.85 5.10 -13.00
N LEU A 134 -14.87 4.21 -12.94
CA LEU A 134 -15.08 2.79 -12.71
C LEU A 134 -14.66 2.39 -11.29
N PRO A 135 -15.55 1.72 -10.53
CA PRO A 135 -15.16 1.06 -9.29
C PRO A 135 -14.12 -0.04 -9.56
N THR A 136 -13.19 -0.24 -8.62
CA THR A 136 -12.13 -1.28 -8.72
C THR A 136 -12.69 -2.66 -9.01
N VAL A 137 -13.86 -3.01 -8.48
CA VAL A 137 -14.48 -4.31 -8.75
C VAL A 137 -14.75 -4.55 -10.23
N LYS A 138 -15.09 -3.50 -11.00
CA LYS A 138 -15.32 -3.60 -12.45
C LYS A 138 -14.03 -3.85 -13.22
N VAL A 139 -12.92 -3.33 -12.72
CA VAL A 139 -11.59 -3.61 -13.26
C VAL A 139 -11.23 -5.08 -13.00
N LEU A 140 -11.45 -5.59 -11.79
CA LEU A 140 -11.19 -7.01 -11.49
C LEU A 140 -12.10 -7.94 -12.31
N ASP A 141 -13.37 -7.58 -12.47
CA ASP A 141 -14.33 -8.31 -13.32
C ASP A 141 -13.87 -8.36 -14.79
N HIS A 142 -13.30 -7.28 -15.30
CA HIS A 142 -12.73 -7.24 -16.65
C HIS A 142 -11.56 -8.22 -16.80
N PHE A 143 -10.61 -8.22 -15.85
CA PHE A 143 -9.51 -9.19 -15.87
C PHE A 143 -10.00 -10.63 -15.75
N GLU A 144 -10.98 -10.90 -14.90
CA GLU A 144 -11.60 -12.22 -14.76
C GLU A 144 -12.18 -12.71 -16.09
N TYR A 145 -12.94 -11.84 -16.77
CA TYR A 145 -13.50 -12.12 -18.09
C TYR A 145 -12.42 -12.40 -19.15
N GLU A 146 -11.43 -11.50 -19.29
CA GLU A 146 -10.36 -11.66 -20.30
C GLU A 146 -9.53 -12.94 -20.07
N LEU A 147 -9.18 -13.23 -18.82
CA LEU A 147 -8.32 -14.35 -18.46
C LEU A 147 -9.04 -15.70 -18.50
N ASN A 148 -10.30 -15.76 -18.08
CA ASN A 148 -11.01 -17.03 -17.90
C ASN A 148 -12.12 -17.28 -18.92
N GLU A 149 -12.76 -16.26 -19.47
CA GLU A 149 -13.78 -16.43 -20.52
C GLU A 149 -13.19 -16.31 -21.91
N VAL A 150 -12.40 -15.26 -22.18
CA VAL A 150 -11.78 -15.04 -23.51
C VAL A 150 -10.59 -15.97 -23.72
N MET A 151 -9.64 -16.00 -22.78
CA MET A 151 -8.47 -16.87 -22.87
C MET A 151 -8.75 -18.31 -22.43
N GLY A 152 -9.79 -18.55 -21.64
CA GLY A 152 -10.18 -19.88 -21.15
C GLY A 152 -9.30 -20.44 -20.02
N GLY A 153 -8.48 -19.61 -19.38
CA GLY A 153 -7.51 -20.02 -18.35
C GLY A 153 -6.13 -20.42 -18.90
N ILE A 154 -5.31 -21.05 -18.05
CA ILE A 154 -3.93 -21.49 -18.38
C ILE A 154 -3.75 -22.98 -18.12
N ALA A 155 -3.09 -23.69 -19.03
CA ALA A 155 -2.80 -25.12 -18.87
C ALA A 155 -1.35 -25.35 -18.40
N PRO A 156 -1.09 -26.38 -17.58
CA PRO A 156 0.25 -26.94 -17.46
C PRO A 156 0.61 -27.71 -18.74
N GLU A 157 1.88 -28.07 -18.90
CA GLU A 157 2.34 -28.80 -20.09
C GLU A 157 1.60 -30.13 -20.25
N GLY A 158 0.87 -30.29 -21.36
CA GLY A 158 0.07 -31.49 -21.65
C GLY A 158 -1.18 -31.69 -20.79
N GLY A 159 -1.56 -30.71 -19.96
CA GLY A 159 -2.74 -30.79 -19.09
C GLY A 159 -3.92 -29.93 -19.55
N GLU A 160 -5.02 -30.02 -18.81
CA GLU A 160 -6.22 -29.19 -19.04
C GLU A 160 -6.02 -27.77 -18.52
N LYS A 161 -6.74 -26.82 -19.13
CA LYS A 161 -6.73 -25.43 -18.66
C LYS A 161 -7.32 -25.34 -17.25
N ARG A 162 -6.65 -24.58 -16.40
CA ARG A 162 -7.10 -24.22 -15.06
C ARG A 162 -7.56 -22.77 -15.07
N HIS A 163 -8.61 -22.52 -14.29
CA HIS A 163 -9.08 -21.18 -13.98
C HIS A 163 -7.96 -20.37 -13.32
N ILE A 164 -7.73 -19.15 -13.79
CA ILE A 164 -6.74 -18.19 -13.29
C ILE A 164 -7.41 -17.36 -12.19
N HIS A 165 -6.87 -17.41 -10.98
CA HIS A 165 -7.35 -16.56 -9.91
C HIS A 165 -6.87 -15.11 -10.13
N VAL A 166 -7.77 -14.15 -10.01
CA VAL A 166 -7.47 -12.71 -10.06
C VAL A 166 -7.49 -12.18 -8.64
N ALA A 167 -6.44 -11.46 -8.23
CA ALA A 167 -6.39 -10.83 -6.90
C ALA A 167 -5.93 -9.37 -6.98
N LEU A 168 -6.45 -8.55 -6.07
CA LEU A 168 -6.05 -7.16 -5.94
C LEU A 168 -4.68 -7.06 -5.26
N LEU A 169 -3.74 -6.31 -5.85
CA LEU A 169 -2.46 -5.98 -5.24
C LEU A 169 -2.42 -4.49 -4.86
N ALA A 170 -2.28 -4.22 -3.56
CA ALA A 170 -2.30 -2.86 -3.05
C ALA A 170 -1.36 -2.63 -1.87
N GLY A 171 -1.06 -1.37 -1.58
CA GLY A 171 -0.41 -0.99 -0.33
C GLY A 171 -1.43 -0.86 0.81
N ALA A 172 -0.93 -0.90 2.04
CA ALA A 172 -1.72 -0.74 3.27
C ALA A 172 -2.63 0.50 3.31
N ASP A 173 -2.29 1.58 2.60
CA ASP A 173 -3.15 2.77 2.54
C ASP A 173 -4.53 2.46 1.91
N LEU A 174 -4.61 1.50 0.98
CA LEU A 174 -5.88 1.14 0.33
C LEU A 174 -6.79 0.36 1.28
N ILE A 175 -6.24 -0.59 2.05
CA ILE A 175 -7.03 -1.41 2.97
C ILE A 175 -7.67 -0.55 4.07
N GLN A 176 -6.98 0.51 4.51
CA GLN A 176 -7.55 1.50 5.43
C GLN A 176 -8.77 2.24 4.85
N THR A 177 -8.77 2.54 3.55
CA THR A 177 -9.96 3.14 2.92
C THR A 177 -11.10 2.13 2.83
N MET A 178 -10.80 0.85 2.60
CA MET A 178 -11.79 -0.22 2.55
C MET A 178 -12.45 -0.48 3.91
N SER A 179 -11.74 -0.27 5.01
CA SER A 179 -12.30 -0.33 6.36
C SER A 179 -13.07 0.94 6.76
N THR A 180 -13.02 2.01 5.97
CA THR A 180 -13.72 3.26 6.29
C THR A 180 -15.16 3.23 5.80
N PRO A 181 -16.17 3.33 6.68
CA PRO A 181 -17.58 3.28 6.29
C PRO A 181 -17.96 4.34 5.25
N GLY A 182 -18.71 3.93 4.22
CA GLY A 182 -19.26 4.82 3.19
C GLY A 182 -18.29 5.20 2.06
N LEU A 183 -17.02 4.79 2.11
CA LEU A 183 -16.08 4.99 0.99
C LEU A 183 -16.20 3.92 -0.10
N TRP A 184 -16.64 2.72 0.27
CA TRP A 184 -16.80 1.59 -0.64
C TRP A 184 -18.22 1.04 -0.51
N ALA A 185 -18.82 0.66 -1.64
CA ALA A 185 -20.08 -0.06 -1.63
C ALA A 185 -19.88 -1.43 -0.94
N PRO A 186 -20.75 -1.84 0.00
CA PRO A 186 -20.62 -3.13 0.66
C PRO A 186 -20.57 -4.32 -0.31
N GLU A 187 -21.34 -4.25 -1.40
CA GLU A 187 -21.39 -5.27 -2.44
C GLU A 187 -20.05 -5.37 -3.19
N ASP A 188 -19.43 -4.22 -3.47
CA ASP A 188 -18.10 -4.15 -4.08
C ASP A 188 -17.04 -4.74 -3.14
N LEU A 189 -17.07 -4.41 -1.85
CA LEU A 189 -16.16 -5.00 -0.86
C LEU A 189 -16.34 -6.51 -0.76
N SER A 190 -17.59 -6.98 -0.73
CA SER A 190 -17.89 -8.41 -0.67
C SER A 190 -17.38 -9.14 -1.91
N ARG A 191 -17.42 -8.51 -3.09
CA ARG A 191 -16.90 -9.11 -4.31
C ARG A 191 -15.37 -9.05 -4.37
N ILE A 192 -14.77 -7.91 -4.05
CA ILE A 192 -13.31 -7.73 -4.03
C ILE A 192 -12.68 -8.66 -2.99
N LEU A 193 -13.07 -8.56 -1.73
CA LEU A 193 -12.40 -9.28 -0.63
C LEU A 193 -12.99 -10.69 -0.41
N GLY A 194 -14.24 -10.95 -0.81
CA GLY A 194 -14.87 -12.26 -0.65
C GLY A 194 -14.60 -13.22 -1.81
N TYR A 195 -14.41 -12.73 -3.03
CA TYR A 195 -14.18 -13.57 -4.22
C TYR A 195 -12.76 -13.47 -4.78
N TYR A 196 -12.26 -12.26 -5.03
CA TYR A 196 -10.92 -12.06 -5.61
C TYR A 196 -9.79 -12.10 -4.57
N GLY A 197 -10.06 -11.64 -3.36
CA GLY A 197 -9.04 -11.46 -2.34
C GLY A 197 -8.06 -10.31 -2.65
N ALA A 198 -7.16 -10.07 -1.71
CA ALA A 198 -6.19 -8.99 -1.80
C ALA A 198 -4.84 -9.35 -1.18
N PHE A 199 -3.77 -8.94 -1.85
CA PHE A 199 -2.40 -8.95 -1.35
C PHE A 199 -2.03 -7.51 -0.95
N ILE A 200 -1.80 -7.30 0.34
CA ILE A 200 -1.60 -5.98 0.94
C ILE A 200 -0.18 -5.84 1.42
N LEU A 201 0.63 -5.02 0.75
CA LEU A 201 1.97 -4.71 1.21
C LEU A 201 1.92 -3.70 2.36
N GLU A 202 2.49 -4.10 3.50
CA GLU A 202 2.65 -3.22 4.65
C GLU A 202 3.47 -1.98 4.31
N ARG A 203 3.17 -0.88 4.99
CA ARG A 203 3.92 0.37 4.85
C ARG A 203 4.20 0.98 6.21
N SER A 204 5.38 1.58 6.31
CA SER A 204 5.78 2.30 7.52
C SER A 204 4.83 3.46 7.79
N GLY A 205 4.25 3.49 8.98
CA GLY A 205 3.33 4.55 9.43
C GLY A 205 1.85 4.28 9.12
N THR A 206 1.52 3.10 8.59
CA THR A 206 0.13 2.68 8.33
C THR A 206 -0.25 1.59 9.33
N ASP A 207 -1.17 1.88 10.24
CA ASP A 207 -1.74 0.87 11.14
C ASP A 207 -2.81 0.07 10.38
N ILE A 208 -2.52 -1.21 10.13
CA ILE A 208 -3.44 -2.09 9.42
C ILE A 208 -4.30 -2.91 10.38
N ASP A 209 -3.96 -2.99 11.66
CA ASP A 209 -4.63 -3.90 12.61
C ASP A 209 -6.10 -3.51 12.76
N ASP A 210 -6.39 -2.22 12.94
CA ASP A 210 -7.76 -1.70 13.02
C ASP A 210 -8.57 -1.96 11.74
N ALA A 211 -7.92 -1.84 10.58
CA ALA A 211 -8.54 -2.10 9.28
C ALA A 211 -8.88 -3.59 9.14
N LEU A 212 -7.96 -4.48 9.54
CA LEU A 212 -8.17 -5.93 9.52
C LEU A 212 -9.25 -6.36 10.51
N VAL A 213 -9.34 -5.72 11.69
CA VAL A 213 -10.43 -5.96 12.65
C VAL A 213 -11.80 -5.65 12.00
N SER A 214 -11.89 -4.53 11.30
CA SER A 214 -13.12 -4.12 10.61
C SER A 214 -13.48 -5.02 9.42
N LEU A 215 -12.49 -5.70 8.84
CA LEU A 215 -12.62 -6.57 7.67
C LEU A 215 -12.45 -8.06 8.03
N GLN A 216 -12.61 -8.44 9.30
CA GLN A 216 -12.30 -9.81 9.78
C GLN A 216 -13.05 -10.91 9.04
N GLN A 217 -14.26 -10.63 8.55
CA GLN A 217 -15.04 -11.59 7.76
C GLN A 217 -14.34 -12.03 6.46
N TYR A 218 -13.38 -11.25 5.97
CA TYR A 218 -12.60 -11.53 4.77
C TYR A 218 -11.14 -11.95 5.08
N ARG A 219 -10.80 -12.18 6.35
CA ARG A 219 -9.40 -12.36 6.78
C ARG A 219 -8.62 -13.44 6.02
N GLU A 220 -9.30 -14.51 5.60
CA GLU A 220 -8.65 -15.63 4.89
C GLU A 220 -8.28 -15.28 3.44
N ASN A 221 -8.89 -14.23 2.88
CA ASN A 221 -8.65 -13.74 1.53
C ASN A 221 -7.81 -12.45 1.52
N ILE A 222 -7.35 -11.98 2.69
CA ILE A 222 -6.47 -10.82 2.81
C ILE A 222 -5.08 -11.30 3.22
N HIS A 223 -4.16 -11.29 2.26
CA HIS A 223 -2.77 -11.68 2.46
C HIS A 223 -1.92 -10.44 2.76
N VAL A 224 -1.55 -10.26 4.02
CA VAL A 224 -0.68 -9.16 4.44
C VAL A 224 0.78 -9.56 4.21
N ILE A 225 1.50 -8.74 3.45
CA ILE A 225 2.91 -8.94 3.10
C ILE A 225 3.76 -7.95 3.91
N PRO A 226 4.56 -8.43 4.88
CA PRO A 226 5.43 -7.56 5.66
C PRO A 226 6.51 -6.90 4.80
N GLN A 227 6.69 -5.60 4.96
CA GLN A 227 7.77 -4.88 4.27
C GLN A 227 9.07 -5.00 5.07
N LEU A 228 9.95 -5.94 4.68
CA LEU A 228 11.24 -6.16 5.34
C LEU A 228 12.23 -5.00 5.14
N ILE A 229 12.20 -4.37 3.96
CA ILE A 229 13.02 -3.20 3.63
C ILE A 229 12.11 -1.99 3.44
N GLN A 230 12.26 -0.99 4.30
CA GLN A 230 11.42 0.19 4.27
C GLN A 230 11.71 1.05 3.03
N ASN A 231 10.70 1.19 2.18
CA ASN A 231 10.69 2.14 1.08
C ASN A 231 9.36 2.92 1.13
N ASP A 232 9.44 4.20 1.49
CA ASP A 232 8.28 5.06 1.71
C ASP A 232 8.15 6.15 0.62
N VAL A 233 8.73 5.90 -0.56
CA VAL A 233 8.69 6.79 -1.72
C VAL A 233 7.31 6.76 -2.37
N SER A 234 6.49 7.77 -2.03
CA SER A 234 5.17 7.97 -2.61
C SER A 234 5.20 8.93 -3.80
N SER A 235 4.26 8.77 -4.74
CA SER A 235 4.11 9.69 -5.88
C SER A 235 3.91 11.14 -5.43
N THR A 236 3.27 11.37 -4.28
CA THR A 236 3.11 12.71 -3.70
C THR A 236 4.45 13.35 -3.34
N LYS A 237 5.39 12.60 -2.76
CA LYS A 237 6.75 13.08 -2.49
C LYS A 237 7.50 13.38 -3.80
N ILE A 238 7.34 12.53 -4.83
CA ILE A 238 7.95 12.75 -6.16
C ILE A 238 7.46 14.06 -6.79
N ARG A 239 6.14 14.28 -6.85
CA ARG A 239 5.57 15.53 -7.38
C ARG A 239 6.07 16.75 -6.59
N LEU A 240 6.14 16.65 -5.26
CA LEU A 240 6.65 17.73 -4.40
C LEU A 240 8.13 18.05 -4.68
N PHE A 241 8.97 17.03 -4.88
CA PHE A 241 10.38 17.21 -5.19
C PHE A 241 10.56 17.83 -6.57
N ARG A 242 9.84 17.34 -7.58
CA ARG A 242 9.84 17.90 -8.93
C ARG A 242 9.44 19.38 -8.93
N LYS A 243 8.36 19.71 -8.23
CA LYS A 243 7.88 21.10 -8.04
C LYS A 243 8.92 22.01 -7.40
N ARG A 244 9.71 21.48 -6.45
CA ARG A 244 10.77 22.22 -5.75
C ARG A 244 12.11 22.24 -6.49
N GLY A 245 12.17 21.76 -7.73
CA GLY A 245 13.41 21.66 -8.51
C GLY A 245 14.43 20.66 -7.94
N LYS A 246 14.01 19.76 -7.04
CA LYS A 246 14.87 18.70 -6.51
C LYS A 246 14.92 17.53 -7.50
N SER A 247 16.04 16.83 -7.50
CA SER A 247 16.17 15.59 -8.27
C SER A 247 15.18 14.53 -7.78
N ILE A 248 14.55 13.84 -8.72
CA ILE A 248 13.69 12.67 -8.50
C ILE A 248 14.34 11.37 -8.98
N ARG A 249 15.60 11.44 -9.45
CA ARG A 249 16.35 10.28 -9.96
C ARG A 249 16.59 9.26 -8.85
N TYR A 250 16.60 7.97 -9.22
CA TYR A 250 16.75 6.81 -8.33
C TYR A 250 15.59 6.55 -7.34
N TYR A 251 14.65 7.49 -7.19
CA TYR A 251 13.39 7.23 -6.48
C TYR A 251 12.34 6.54 -7.36
N ILE A 252 12.44 6.74 -8.66
CA ILE A 252 11.61 6.13 -9.71
C ILE A 252 12.55 5.67 -10.85
N PRO A 253 12.09 4.84 -11.81
CA PRO A 253 12.92 4.37 -12.91
C PRO A 253 13.47 5.52 -13.77
N ASP A 254 14.72 5.42 -14.22
CA ASP A 254 15.42 6.50 -14.92
C ASP A 254 14.68 6.94 -16.19
N LYS A 255 14.17 6.01 -16.99
CA LYS A 255 13.39 6.36 -18.19
C LYS A 255 12.07 7.09 -17.87
N VAL A 256 11.47 6.84 -16.70
CA VAL A 256 10.28 7.57 -16.24
C VAL A 256 10.67 8.99 -15.82
N VAL A 257 11.84 9.15 -15.20
CA VAL A 257 12.41 10.48 -14.92
C VAL A 257 12.55 11.24 -16.23
N ASP A 258 13.23 10.67 -17.21
CA ASP A 258 13.48 11.35 -18.48
C ASP A 258 12.18 11.79 -19.16
N TYR A 259 11.17 10.91 -19.19
CA TYR A 259 9.82 11.22 -19.69
C TYR A 259 9.14 12.40 -18.96
N ILE A 260 9.20 12.42 -17.61
CA ILE A 260 8.65 13.51 -16.80
C ILE A 260 9.32 14.84 -17.11
N TYR A 261 10.64 14.86 -17.29
CA TYR A 261 11.38 16.10 -17.59
C TYR A 261 11.10 16.58 -19.00
N GLU A 262 11.09 15.66 -19.98
CA GLU A 262 10.80 15.96 -21.39
C GLU A 262 9.40 16.58 -21.58
N HIS A 263 8.39 16.04 -20.90
CA HIS A 263 7.01 16.50 -21.01
C HIS A 263 6.65 17.62 -20.01
N GLY A 264 7.62 18.13 -19.25
CA GLY A 264 7.40 19.22 -18.29
C GLY A 264 6.46 18.86 -17.13
N LEU A 265 6.24 17.56 -16.86
CA LEU A 265 5.22 17.10 -15.92
C LEU A 265 5.54 17.49 -14.48
N TYR A 266 4.49 17.78 -13.71
CA TYR A 266 4.53 18.13 -12.28
C TYR A 266 5.39 19.37 -11.95
N SER A 267 5.58 20.25 -12.93
CA SER A 267 6.22 21.56 -12.75
C SER A 267 5.18 22.64 -12.42
N ASP A 268 5.61 23.78 -11.86
CA ASP A 268 4.73 24.91 -11.59
C ASP A 268 4.14 25.54 -12.88
N ASP A 269 4.74 25.26 -14.03
CA ASP A 269 4.34 25.82 -15.33
C ASP A 269 3.22 25.04 -16.04
N GLU A 270 2.79 23.86 -15.54
CA GLU A 270 1.64 23.12 -16.11
C GLU A 270 0.34 23.95 -16.13
N LYS A 271 0.22 24.97 -15.27
CA LYS A 271 -0.92 25.90 -15.28
C LYS A 271 -0.90 26.91 -16.43
N LYS A 272 0.21 27.04 -17.17
CA LYS A 272 0.34 28.02 -18.27
C LYS A 272 0.14 27.41 -19.66
N THR A 273 0.11 26.08 -19.79
CA THR A 273 0.10 25.37 -21.08
C THR A 273 -1.23 24.70 -21.44
N SER A 274 -2.33 24.93 -20.71
CA SER A 274 -3.66 24.65 -21.25
C SER A 274 -3.92 25.53 -22.49
N PRO A 275 -4.54 25.01 -23.57
CA PRO A 275 -4.58 25.71 -24.85
C PRO A 275 -5.36 27.01 -24.72
N THR A 276 -4.62 28.12 -24.70
CA THR A 276 -5.17 29.46 -24.84
C THR A 276 -5.54 29.60 -26.30
N THR A 277 -6.84 29.55 -26.61
CA THR A 277 -7.37 30.14 -27.83
C THR A 277 -6.81 31.55 -27.96
N SER A 278 -6.10 31.78 -29.05
CA SER A 278 -5.47 33.04 -29.45
C SER A 278 -6.40 34.26 -29.25
N PRO A 279 -5.93 35.37 -28.69
CA PRO A 279 -6.69 36.62 -28.68
C PRO A 279 -6.56 37.30 -30.05
N GLU A 280 -7.66 37.41 -30.79
CA GLU A 280 -7.75 38.34 -31.91
C GLU A 280 -7.84 39.78 -31.37
N GLU A 281 -6.82 40.58 -31.67
CA GLU A 281 -6.90 42.04 -31.62
C GLU A 281 -7.79 42.55 -32.76
N LYS A 282 -8.81 43.37 -32.43
CA LYS A 282 -9.25 44.48 -33.30
C LYS A 282 -10.11 45.50 -32.54
N GLY A 283 -9.63 46.75 -32.54
CA GLY A 283 -10.48 47.94 -32.71
C GLY A 283 -10.94 48.68 -31.46
N LYS A 284 -10.40 49.89 -31.28
CA LYS A 284 -10.73 50.89 -30.25
C LYS A 284 -11.78 51.90 -30.79
N GLN A 285 -12.53 52.55 -29.87
CA GLN A 285 -13.12 53.93 -29.89
C GLN A 285 -14.68 54.09 -30.01
N PRO A 286 -15.31 55.15 -29.42
CA PRO A 286 -16.13 55.04 -28.20
C PRO A 286 -17.50 55.81 -28.19
N ALA A 287 -18.21 55.77 -27.04
CA ALA A 287 -19.39 56.57 -26.59
C ALA A 287 -20.74 56.24 -27.27
N THR A 288 -21.93 56.26 -26.64
CA THR A 288 -22.56 57.16 -25.65
C THR A 288 -23.74 56.47 -24.92
N THR A 289 -24.24 57.16 -23.90
CA THR A 289 -25.40 56.92 -23.01
C THR A 289 -26.76 56.74 -23.71
N ASP A 290 -27.66 55.90 -23.16
CA ASP A 290 -28.93 56.34 -22.54
C ASP A 290 -29.80 55.17 -22.04
N ALA A 291 -30.60 55.49 -21.02
CA ALA A 291 -31.42 54.59 -20.21
C ALA A 291 -32.80 54.27 -20.84
N THR A 292 -33.39 53.12 -20.48
CA THR A 292 -34.81 52.98 -20.05
C THR A 292 -35.21 51.54 -19.69
N GLY A 293 -35.78 51.36 -18.49
CA GLY A 293 -37.12 50.79 -18.34
C GLY A 293 -37.36 49.26 -18.32
N SER A 294 -37.38 48.71 -17.10
CA SER A 294 -38.49 47.94 -16.50
C SER A 294 -38.62 46.39 -16.59
N SER A 295 -38.58 45.81 -15.38
CA SER A 295 -39.49 44.79 -14.80
C SER A 295 -39.20 43.27 -14.89
N ASN A 296 -38.96 42.74 -13.69
CA ASN A 296 -39.46 41.50 -13.08
C ASN A 296 -39.15 40.12 -13.73
N THR A 297 -38.27 39.33 -13.09
CA THR A 297 -38.66 38.25 -12.13
C THR A 297 -37.43 37.46 -11.68
N THR A 298 -37.29 37.29 -10.36
CA THR A 298 -36.33 36.42 -9.66
C THR A 298 -36.85 34.96 -9.63
N PRO A 299 -35.97 33.95 -9.45
CA PRO A 299 -35.69 33.51 -8.08
C PRO A 299 -34.20 33.25 -7.77
N SER A 300 -33.90 33.40 -6.48
CA SER A 300 -32.59 33.36 -5.81
C SER A 300 -31.88 32.00 -5.82
N PRO A 301 -30.56 32.00 -5.53
CA PRO A 301 -29.68 30.84 -5.57
C PRO A 301 -29.70 30.02 -4.26
N ALA A 302 -29.43 28.72 -4.38
CA ALA A 302 -29.27 27.80 -3.25
C ALA A 302 -27.98 28.12 -2.46
N HIS A 303 -28.12 28.25 -1.14
CA HIS A 303 -27.03 28.47 -0.20
C HIS A 303 -26.26 27.17 0.13
N PRO A 304 -24.97 27.27 0.56
CA PRO A 304 -24.13 26.13 0.92
C PRO A 304 -24.40 25.63 2.36
N LEU A 305 -24.24 24.32 2.58
CA LEU A 305 -24.31 23.68 3.90
C LEU A 305 -23.09 24.02 4.80
N PRO A 306 -23.26 24.05 6.14
CA PRO A 306 -22.24 24.49 7.09
C PRO A 306 -21.31 23.37 7.59
N THR A 307 -20.06 23.75 7.85
CA THR A 307 -19.01 23.01 8.57
C THR A 307 -19.29 22.99 10.09
N PRO A 308 -19.14 21.85 10.79
CA PRO A 308 -19.09 21.83 12.24
C PRO A 308 -17.64 21.93 12.74
N GLY A 309 -17.38 22.92 13.60
CA GLY A 309 -16.15 23.06 14.37
C GLY A 309 -16.14 22.12 15.58
N LEU A 310 -15.02 21.44 15.81
CA LEU A 310 -14.79 20.70 17.05
C LEU A 310 -14.13 21.60 18.09
N GLN A 311 -14.85 21.83 19.19
CA GLN A 311 -14.31 22.28 20.47
C GLN A 311 -13.75 21.07 21.23
N SER A 312 -12.57 21.24 21.84
CA SER A 312 -11.90 20.30 22.72
C SER A 312 -12.59 20.22 24.10
N PRO A 313 -12.93 19.03 24.64
CA PRO A 313 -13.33 18.91 26.02
C PRO A 313 -12.14 18.58 26.93
N THR A 314 -11.96 19.42 27.95
CA THR A 314 -11.16 19.15 29.15
C THR A 314 -11.95 18.25 30.12
N PHE A 315 -11.29 17.28 30.76
CA PHE A 315 -11.85 16.57 31.91
C PHE A 315 -10.85 16.54 33.09
N PRO A 316 -11.34 16.66 34.34
CA PRO A 316 -10.51 16.82 35.52
C PRO A 316 -10.05 15.47 36.11
N PHE A 317 -8.84 15.48 36.67
CA PHE A 317 -8.29 14.39 37.48
C PHE A 317 -8.98 14.34 38.86
N SER A 318 -9.39 13.16 39.32
CA SER A 318 -9.67 12.89 40.73
C SER A 318 -9.05 11.56 41.15
N ALA A 319 -8.27 11.62 42.23
CA ALA A 319 -7.56 10.52 42.85
C ALA A 319 -8.40 9.88 43.96
N HIS A 320 -8.26 8.56 44.11
CA HIS A 320 -8.32 7.75 45.35
C HIS A 320 -9.14 6.47 45.17
N THR A 321 -8.44 5.34 45.05
CA THR A 321 -8.91 4.08 45.66
C THR A 321 -7.71 3.20 45.98
N ARG A 322 -7.48 2.98 47.28
CA ARG A 322 -6.40 2.18 47.86
C ARG A 322 -6.84 0.71 47.87
N LEU A 323 -6.32 -0.13 46.97
CA LEU A 323 -6.58 -1.57 46.94
C LEU A 323 -5.58 -2.33 47.84
N LYS A 324 -6.11 -3.20 48.71
CA LYS A 324 -5.37 -4.05 49.65
C LYS A 324 -4.56 -5.13 48.90
N LYS A 325 -3.32 -5.38 49.34
CA LYS A 325 -2.43 -6.44 48.81
C LYS A 325 -2.87 -7.82 49.32
N PRO A 326 -3.01 -8.86 48.46
CA PRO A 326 -3.23 -10.24 48.89
C PRO A 326 -1.91 -10.98 49.19
N ALA A 327 -2.00 -11.99 50.06
CA ALA A 327 -0.88 -12.75 50.66
C ALA A 327 0.09 -13.41 49.66
N ALA A 328 -0.28 -13.57 48.39
CA ALA A 328 0.58 -14.11 47.33
C ALA A 328 1.83 -13.24 47.03
N TYR A 329 1.79 -11.94 47.36
CA TYR A 329 2.91 -11.02 47.17
C TYR A 329 4.13 -11.36 48.05
N ASN A 330 3.93 -11.94 49.24
CA ASN A 330 5.02 -12.23 50.17
C ASN A 330 5.74 -13.57 49.91
N GLN A 331 5.10 -14.51 49.20
CA GLN A 331 5.76 -15.77 48.82
C GLN A 331 6.71 -15.59 47.62
N LEU A 332 6.36 -14.70 46.67
CA LEU A 332 7.18 -14.43 45.48
C LEU A 332 8.45 -13.62 45.79
N THR A 333 8.41 -12.70 46.76
CA THR A 333 9.58 -11.94 47.19
C THR A 333 10.60 -12.78 47.97
N SER A 334 10.14 -13.81 48.69
CA SER A 334 11.03 -14.75 49.39
C SER A 334 11.90 -15.55 48.42
N ASN A 335 11.36 -15.96 47.27
CA ASN A 335 12.11 -16.73 46.27
C ASN A 335 13.12 -15.87 45.48
N TYR A 336 12.84 -14.58 45.28
CA TYR A 336 13.75 -13.67 44.58
C TYR A 336 15.03 -13.37 45.38
N THR A 337 14.93 -13.40 46.72
CA THR A 337 16.08 -13.14 47.62
C THR A 337 17.04 -14.34 47.70
N GLN A 338 16.62 -15.55 47.30
CA GLN A 338 17.49 -16.73 47.27
C GLN A 338 18.31 -16.87 45.99
N ILE A 339 17.93 -16.20 44.90
CA ILE A 339 18.62 -16.32 43.59
C ILE A 339 19.77 -15.30 43.44
N SER A 340 19.95 -14.38 44.39
CA SER A 340 20.96 -13.31 44.34
C SER A 340 22.27 -13.61 45.10
N ARG A 341 22.60 -14.89 45.38
CA ARG A 341 23.90 -15.27 45.95
C ARG A 341 24.74 -15.97 44.88
N GLU A 342 25.92 -15.42 44.63
CA GLU A 342 26.88 -15.89 43.61
C GLU A 342 27.11 -17.41 43.68
N PRO A 343 27.03 -18.14 42.56
CA PRO A 343 27.37 -19.56 42.55
C PRO A 343 28.89 -19.74 42.46
N GLY A 344 29.43 -20.59 43.35
CA GLY A 344 30.80 -21.09 43.28
C GLY A 344 31.05 -21.98 42.04
N PRO A 345 32.31 -22.32 41.75
CA PRO A 345 32.68 -22.96 40.49
C PRO A 345 32.19 -24.42 40.46
N GLY A 346 31.24 -24.75 39.58
CA GLY A 346 30.80 -26.14 39.38
C GLY A 346 29.44 -26.41 38.74
N GLN A 347 28.64 -25.42 38.33
CA GLN A 347 27.32 -25.67 37.70
C GLN A 347 27.13 -24.84 36.42
N HIS A 348 27.72 -25.28 35.30
CA HIS A 348 27.69 -24.53 34.04
C HIS A 348 26.73 -25.06 32.95
N SER A 349 25.92 -26.11 33.18
CA SER A 349 25.12 -26.69 32.08
C SER A 349 23.60 -26.59 32.21
N ALA A 350 23.05 -26.12 33.34
CA ALA A 350 21.59 -25.99 33.53
C ALA A 350 21.08 -24.54 33.44
N TYR A 351 21.93 -23.53 33.72
CA TYR A 351 21.52 -22.13 33.74
C TYR A 351 21.59 -21.43 32.36
N THR A 352 22.24 -22.04 31.37
CA THR A 352 22.39 -21.46 30.03
C THR A 352 21.14 -21.61 29.16
N HIS A 353 20.27 -22.59 29.44
CA HIS A 353 19.02 -22.78 28.70
C HIS A 353 17.91 -21.82 29.18
N ASP A 354 17.80 -21.63 30.49
CA ASP A 354 16.77 -20.76 31.07
C ASP A 354 17.04 -19.26 30.86
N ILE A 355 18.32 -18.85 30.85
CA ILE A 355 18.70 -17.47 30.52
C ILE A 355 18.46 -17.18 29.03
N ALA A 356 18.74 -18.14 28.13
CA ALA A 356 18.48 -17.97 26.69
C ALA A 356 16.97 -17.91 26.35
N LEU A 357 16.13 -18.65 27.10
CA LEU A 357 14.68 -18.58 27.00
C LEU A 357 14.13 -17.25 27.51
N LEU A 358 14.65 -16.73 28.62
CA LEU A 358 14.28 -15.40 29.10
C LEU A 358 14.71 -14.30 28.11
N ASP A 359 15.92 -14.34 27.57
CA ASP A 359 16.39 -13.36 26.57
C ASP A 359 15.56 -13.43 25.28
N CYS A 360 15.18 -14.63 24.82
CA CYS A 360 14.33 -14.81 23.64
C CYS A 360 12.92 -14.26 23.86
N VAL A 361 12.32 -14.50 25.03
CA VAL A 361 11.01 -13.94 25.40
C VAL A 361 11.11 -12.43 25.55
N GLN A 362 12.17 -11.91 26.17
CA GLN A 362 12.37 -10.49 26.40
C GLN A 362 12.61 -9.73 25.08
N GLN A 363 13.38 -10.30 24.14
CA GLN A 363 13.59 -9.75 22.79
C GLN A 363 12.30 -9.77 21.95
N ARG A 364 11.53 -10.87 22.00
CA ARG A 364 10.24 -10.96 21.29
C ARG A 364 9.19 -10.00 21.86
N THR A 365 9.21 -9.76 23.17
CA THR A 365 8.28 -8.83 23.83
C THR A 365 8.67 -7.37 23.58
N HIS A 366 9.96 -7.04 23.58
CA HIS A 366 10.45 -5.70 23.19
C HIS A 366 10.15 -5.36 21.73
N ALA A 367 10.27 -6.35 20.83
CA ALA A 367 9.91 -6.19 19.42
C ALA A 367 8.40 -5.93 19.22
N LYS A 368 7.55 -6.52 20.07
CA LYS A 368 6.09 -6.41 19.96
C LYS A 368 5.51 -5.11 20.53
N TYR A 369 6.19 -4.46 21.49
CA TYR A 369 5.67 -3.25 22.17
C TYR A 369 6.50 -1.97 21.97
N LYS A 370 7.55 -2.01 21.13
CA LYS A 370 8.28 -0.85 20.57
C LYS A 370 8.50 0.34 21.54
N LEU A 371 8.88 0.08 22.79
CA LEU A 371 9.48 1.13 23.63
C LEU A 371 10.98 1.22 23.30
N SER A 372 11.43 2.37 22.80
CA SER A 372 12.86 2.63 22.69
C SER A 372 13.48 2.72 24.10
N LEU A 373 14.74 2.30 24.27
CA LEU A 373 15.46 2.50 25.54
C LEU A 373 15.46 3.98 25.99
N HIS A 374 15.41 4.91 25.03
CA HIS A 374 15.35 6.35 25.25
C HIS A 374 14.04 6.81 25.91
N THR A 375 12.91 6.19 25.57
CA THR A 375 11.60 6.48 26.17
C THR A 375 11.46 5.92 27.58
N TRP A 376 12.22 4.88 27.94
CA TRP A 376 12.16 4.28 29.27
C TRP A 376 12.95 5.10 30.31
N THR A 377 14.07 5.69 29.91
CA THR A 377 14.88 6.53 30.81
C THR A 377 14.18 7.85 31.16
N SER A 378 13.36 8.40 30.25
CA SER A 378 12.66 9.69 30.41
C SER A 378 11.37 9.65 31.25
N LEU A 379 10.89 8.47 31.66
CA LEU A 379 9.67 8.35 32.48
C LEU A 379 9.94 8.67 33.96
N ASP A 380 8.98 9.33 34.61
CA ASP A 380 9.02 9.54 36.05
C ASP A 380 8.84 8.22 36.83
N THR A 381 9.17 8.24 38.12
CA THR A 381 9.19 7.03 38.97
C THR A 381 7.82 6.37 39.10
N THR A 382 6.73 7.16 39.04
CA THR A 382 5.36 6.68 39.12
C THR A 382 4.93 5.99 37.83
N SER A 383 5.32 6.54 36.69
CA SER A 383 5.04 6.01 35.34
C SER A 383 5.87 4.76 35.06
N LYS A 384 7.12 4.71 35.55
CA LYS A 384 7.94 3.47 35.54
C LYS A 384 7.30 2.36 36.37
N ALA A 385 6.72 2.69 37.53
CA ALA A 385 6.04 1.71 38.38
C ALA A 385 4.76 1.18 37.73
N ILE A 386 3.93 2.04 37.13
CA ILE A 386 2.69 1.63 36.45
C ILE A 386 3.01 0.79 35.21
N THR A 387 3.97 1.24 34.39
CA THR A 387 4.40 0.52 33.18
C THR A 387 5.02 -0.83 33.53
N GLY A 388 5.86 -0.87 34.57
CA GLY A 388 6.41 -2.12 35.09
C GLY A 388 5.35 -3.07 35.65
N HIS A 389 4.31 -2.54 36.30
CA HIS A 389 3.23 -3.37 36.85
C HIS A 389 2.34 -3.99 35.76
N VAL A 390 2.08 -3.24 34.69
CA VAL A 390 1.37 -3.72 33.49
C VAL A 390 2.23 -4.74 32.73
N TYR A 391 3.52 -4.47 32.56
CA TYR A 391 4.48 -5.37 31.91
C TYR A 391 4.60 -6.72 32.63
N MET A 392 4.69 -6.71 33.97
CA MET A 392 4.71 -7.93 34.78
C MET A 392 3.39 -8.70 34.76
N ARG A 393 2.24 -8.01 34.64
CA ARG A 393 0.93 -8.67 34.44
C ARG A 393 0.82 -9.37 33.09
N ILE A 394 1.34 -8.75 32.02
CA ILE A 394 1.36 -9.31 30.67
C ILE A 394 2.28 -10.54 30.61
N LEU A 395 3.46 -10.46 31.24
CA LEU A 395 4.38 -11.60 31.34
C LEU A 395 3.79 -12.76 32.16
N ALA A 396 3.12 -12.46 33.28
CA ALA A 396 2.45 -13.49 34.08
C ALA A 396 1.32 -14.19 33.31
N SER A 397 0.49 -13.42 32.59
CA SER A 397 -0.61 -13.96 31.78
C SER A 397 -0.10 -14.78 30.58
N SER A 398 1.05 -14.38 30.00
CA SER A 398 1.71 -15.12 28.92
C SER A 398 2.38 -16.42 29.40
N ALA A 399 2.92 -16.42 30.63
CA ALA A 399 3.47 -17.62 31.27
C ALA A 399 2.38 -18.62 31.66
N GLU A 400 1.22 -18.16 32.15
CA GLU A 400 0.05 -19.02 32.40
C GLU A 400 -0.50 -19.63 31.10
N ALA A 401 -0.52 -18.87 30.00
CA ALA A 401 -0.92 -19.39 28.69
C ALA A 401 0.04 -20.48 28.16
N LEU A 402 1.36 -20.32 28.33
CA LEU A 402 2.35 -21.34 27.96
C LEU A 402 2.29 -22.60 28.86
N ALA A 403 1.95 -22.44 30.15
CA ALA A 403 1.77 -23.56 31.06
C ALA A 403 0.50 -24.39 30.75
N MET A 404 -0.56 -23.73 30.23
CA MET A 404 -1.76 -24.43 29.75
C MET A 404 -1.51 -25.19 28.44
N ASP A 405 -0.59 -24.72 27.59
CA ASP A 405 -0.27 -25.37 26.32
C ASP A 405 0.64 -26.60 26.49
N THR A 406 1.59 -26.52 27.44
CA THR A 406 2.47 -27.65 27.82
C THR A 406 1.72 -28.76 28.58
N SER A 407 0.68 -28.44 29.34
CA SER A 407 -0.18 -29.45 29.98
C SER A 407 -1.13 -30.15 28.99
N ARG A 408 -1.53 -29.50 27.89
CA ARG A 408 -2.25 -30.15 26.78
C ARG A 408 -1.35 -31.07 25.96
N CYS A 409 -0.08 -30.70 25.76
CA CYS A 409 0.89 -31.48 24.99
C CYS A 409 1.31 -32.79 25.71
N ASN A 410 1.27 -32.83 27.05
CA ASN A 410 1.56 -34.02 27.84
C ASN A 410 0.40 -35.03 27.95
N HIS A 411 -0.81 -34.69 27.52
CA HIS A 411 -1.95 -35.64 27.49
C HIS A 411 -2.03 -36.44 26.18
N SER A 412 -1.27 -36.07 25.14
CA SER A 412 -1.30 -36.69 23.80
C SER A 412 -0.13 -37.65 23.51
N ARG A 413 0.72 -37.96 24.50
CA ARG A 413 1.79 -38.97 24.37
C ARG A 413 1.59 -40.11 25.36
N GLY A 414 0.52 -40.85 25.17
CA GLY A 414 0.36 -42.21 25.67
C GLY A 414 0.02 -43.12 24.49
N VAL A 415 0.74 -44.24 24.38
CA VAL A 415 0.54 -45.36 23.44
C VAL A 415 1.22 -45.24 22.07
N CYS A 416 2.44 -45.77 21.94
CA CYS A 416 2.75 -46.95 21.12
C CYS A 416 4.17 -47.45 21.46
N VAL A 417 4.32 -48.78 21.37
CA VAL A 417 5.31 -49.69 21.95
C VAL A 417 6.78 -49.32 21.71
#